data_AF-P37847-F1
#
_entry.id   AF-P37847-F1
#
_cell.length_a   1.000
_cell.length_b   1.000
_cell.length_c   1.000
_cell.angle_alpha   90.00
_cell.angle_beta   90.00
_cell.angle_gamma   90.00
#
_symmetry.space_group_name_H-M   'P 1'
#
loop_
_entity.id
_entity.type
_entity.pdbx_description
1 polymer ?
#
loop_
_entity_poly.entity_id
_entity_poly.type
_entity_poly.pdbx_seq_one_letter_code
_entity_poly.pdbx_strand_id
1 'polypeptide(L)'
;KRLLQNLGIEINQVIPEGGFIEDLQNLPKAWFNFVPYREIGLMTAVYLEKEFGMPYVSITPMGIVDTAECIRQIQKHINELAVVSLEETVDYEPYIYQQTKFV
;
A
#
# COMPACT_ATOMS: atom_id res chain seq x y z
N LYS A 1 -3.30 9.60 -0.12
CA LYS A 1 -4.52 9.32 -0.91
C LYS A 1 -4.29 9.46 -2.42
N ARG A 2 -3.89 10.63 -2.93
CA ARG A 2 -3.63 10.84 -4.38
C ARG A 2 -2.76 9.79 -5.06
N LEU A 3 -1.65 9.38 -4.43
CA LEU A 3 -0.78 8.33 -4.98
C LEU A 3 -1.54 7.03 -5.23
N LEU A 4 -2.26 6.53 -4.23
CA LEU A 4 -3.06 5.30 -4.34
C LEU A 4 -4.16 5.43 -5.40
N GLN A 5 -4.84 6.58 -5.45
CA GLN A 5 -5.86 6.85 -6.47
C GLN A 5 -5.29 6.83 -7.90
N ASN A 6 -4.11 7.42 -8.12
CA ASN A 6 -3.44 7.40 -9.42
C ASN A 6 -3.02 5.97 -9.84
N LEU A 7 -2.75 5.10 -8.87
CA LEU A 7 -2.44 3.69 -9.11
C LEU A 7 -3.70 2.82 -9.24
N GLY A 8 -4.91 3.39 -9.11
CA GLY A 8 -6.16 2.64 -9.15
C GLY A 8 -6.43 1.81 -7.88
N ILE A 9 -5.77 2.12 -6.77
CA ILE A 9 -5.89 1.38 -5.50
C ILE A 9 -6.97 2.03 -4.63
N GLU A 10 -8.00 1.25 -4.30
CA GLU A 10 -9.03 1.64 -3.34
C GLU A 10 -8.52 1.57 -1.90
N ILE A 11 -8.90 2.54 -1.08
CA ILE A 11 -8.55 2.57 0.34
C ILE A 11 -9.72 1.94 1.12
N ASN A 12 -9.49 0.74 1.64
CA ASN A 12 -10.48 0.03 2.46
C ASN A 12 -10.78 0.76 3.78
N GLN A 13 -9.75 1.08 4.57
CA GLN A 13 -9.88 1.82 5.83
C GLN A 13 -8.65 2.67 6.12
N VAL A 14 -8.86 3.77 6.86
CA VAL A 14 -7.80 4.61 7.43
C VAL A 14 -7.93 4.56 8.95
N ILE A 15 -6.83 4.26 9.63
CA ILE A 15 -6.74 4.24 11.09
C ILE A 15 -5.52 5.04 11.56
N PRO A 16 -5.55 5.67 12.76
CA PRO A 16 -6.71 5.78 13.66
C PRO A 16 -7.65 6.95 13.31
N GLU A 17 -7.27 7.81 12.36
CA GLU A 17 -8.03 9.02 12.01
C GLU A 17 -9.41 8.68 11.42
N GLY A 18 -10.47 9.07 12.12
CA GLY A 18 -11.85 8.95 11.64
C GLY A 18 -12.44 7.54 11.67
N GLY A 19 -11.70 6.55 12.19
CA GLY A 19 -12.19 5.18 12.33
C GLY A 19 -13.01 4.99 13.60
N PHE A 20 -14.12 4.27 13.48
CA PHE A 20 -14.89 3.80 14.63
C PHE A 20 -14.42 2.40 15.08
N ILE A 21 -14.83 1.94 16.25
CA ILE A 21 -14.45 0.60 16.73
C ILE A 21 -15.04 -0.48 15.81
N GLU A 22 -16.24 -0.22 15.28
CA GLU A 22 -16.95 -1.08 14.34
C GLU A 22 -16.19 -1.22 13.01
N ASP A 23 -15.32 -0.27 12.67
CA ASP A 23 -14.50 -0.29 11.45
C ASP A 23 -13.32 -1.27 11.53
N LEU A 24 -12.88 -1.64 12.75
CA LEU A 24 -11.73 -2.52 12.94
C LEU A 24 -11.95 -3.90 12.34
N GLN A 25 -13.19 -4.38 12.30
CA GLN A 25 -13.55 -5.66 11.68
C GLN A 25 -13.30 -5.66 10.16
N ASN A 26 -13.19 -4.49 9.53
CA ASN A 26 -12.94 -4.35 8.10
C ASN A 26 -11.44 -4.39 7.77
N LEU A 27 -10.53 -4.27 8.74
CA LEU A 27 -9.08 -4.25 8.48
C LEU A 27 -8.61 -5.47 7.66
N PRO A 28 -8.98 -6.72 8.00
CA PRO A 28 -8.52 -7.90 7.27
C PRO A 28 -9.07 -8.05 5.85
N LYS A 29 -9.98 -7.16 5.42
CA LYS A 29 -10.51 -7.15 4.04
C LYS A 29 -9.55 -6.49 3.04
N ALA A 30 -8.56 -5.73 3.52
CA ALA A 30 -7.56 -5.12 2.67
C ALA A 30 -6.50 -6.13 2.21
N TRP A 31 -5.92 -5.89 1.05
CA TRP A 31 -4.88 -6.76 0.49
C TRP A 31 -3.51 -6.53 1.17
N PHE A 32 -3.23 -5.28 1.54
CA PHE A 32 -2.01 -4.90 2.23
C PHE A 32 -2.23 -3.62 3.04
N ASN A 33 -1.32 -3.33 3.97
CA ASN A 33 -1.31 -2.10 4.76
C ASN A 33 -0.30 -1.09 4.20
N PHE A 34 -0.68 0.18 4.17
CA PHE A 34 0.21 1.27 3.74
C PHE A 34 0.58 2.16 4.93
N VAL A 35 1.87 2.25 5.23
CA VAL A 35 2.42 3.03 6.35
C VAL A 35 3.28 4.16 5.77
N PRO A 36 2.73 5.38 5.59
CA PRO A 36 3.45 6.47 4.93
C PRO A 36 4.66 6.97 5.73
N TYR A 37 4.66 6.80 7.05
CA TYR A 37 5.74 7.20 7.94
C TYR A 37 5.91 6.10 8.99
N ARG A 38 7.14 5.59 9.13
CA ARG A 38 7.42 4.44 10.01
C ARG A 38 7.14 4.74 11.48
N GLU A 39 7.18 6.00 11.85
CA GLU A 39 6.89 6.52 13.18
C GLU A 39 5.40 6.41 13.54
N ILE A 40 4.51 6.38 12.54
CA ILE A 40 3.06 6.28 12.75
C ILE A 40 2.47 5.05 12.05
N GLY A 41 2.18 4.01 12.82
CA GLY A 41 1.44 2.84 12.36
C GLY A 41 2.27 1.61 11.99
N LEU A 42 3.60 1.68 12.03
CA LEU A 42 4.46 0.49 11.79
C LEU A 42 4.12 -0.66 12.75
N MET A 43 3.92 -0.36 14.04
CA MET A 43 3.54 -1.38 15.03
C MET A 43 2.20 -2.05 14.68
N THR A 44 1.24 -1.27 14.17
CA THR A 44 -0.06 -1.79 13.75
C THR A 44 0.08 -2.66 12.50
N ALA A 45 0.89 -2.24 11.53
CA ALA A 45 1.14 -3.03 10.33
C ALA A 45 1.84 -4.35 10.64
N VAL A 46 2.85 -4.36 11.52
CA VAL A 46 3.53 -5.57 11.98
C VAL A 46 2.56 -6.49 12.74
N TYR A 47 1.67 -5.93 13.55
CA TYR A 47 0.63 -6.72 14.21
C TYR A 47 -0.33 -7.37 13.20
N LEU A 48 -0.80 -6.61 12.20
CA LEU A 48 -1.69 -7.14 11.17
C LEU A 48 -1.00 -8.18 10.28
N GLU A 49 0.29 -8.01 9.98
CA GLU A 49 1.09 -9.01 9.29
C GLU A 49 1.17 -10.31 10.08
N LYS A 50 1.46 -10.23 11.38
CA LYS A 50 1.60 -11.40 12.25
C LYS A 50 0.28 -12.14 12.47
N GLU A 51 -0.81 -11.42 12.74
CA GLU A 51 -2.08 -12.02 13.15
C GLU A 51 -3.00 -12.35 11.98
N PHE A 52 -2.93 -11.59 10.88
CA PHE A 52 -3.80 -11.75 9.71
C PHE A 52 -3.04 -12.10 8.43
N GLY A 53 -1.72 -12.19 8.46
CA GLY A 53 -0.91 -12.45 7.25
C GLY A 53 -0.93 -11.30 6.25
N MET A 54 -1.29 -10.09 6.67
CA MET A 54 -1.41 -8.94 5.78
C MET A 54 -0.06 -8.26 5.55
N PRO A 55 0.49 -8.28 4.31
CA PRO A 55 1.73 -7.59 4.02
C PRO A 55 1.57 -6.08 4.19
N TYR A 56 2.70 -5.36 4.30
CA TYR A 56 2.67 -3.91 4.42
C TYR A 56 3.81 -3.22 3.67
N VAL A 57 3.54 -2.01 3.20
CA VAL A 57 4.54 -1.11 2.60
C VAL A 57 4.83 0.01 3.59
N SER A 58 6.08 0.14 4.00
CA SER A 58 6.53 1.13 5.00
C SER A 58 7.59 2.11 4.48
N ILE A 59 7.76 2.17 3.15
CA ILE A 59 8.61 3.17 2.51
C ILE A 59 7.86 4.49 2.46
N THR A 60 8.48 5.50 3.06
CA THR A 60 8.02 6.88 2.99
C THR A 60 8.08 7.37 1.55
N PRO A 61 6.96 7.75 0.92
CA PRO A 61 6.94 8.22 -0.47
C PRO A 61 7.42 9.68 -0.56
N MET A 62 8.72 9.89 -0.34
CA MET A 62 9.35 11.21 -0.33
C MET A 62 10.50 11.27 -1.33
N GLY A 63 10.48 12.27 -2.21
CA GLY A 63 11.44 12.34 -3.31
C GLY A 63 11.20 11.24 -4.34
N ILE A 64 12.01 11.26 -5.41
CA ILE A 64 11.75 10.43 -6.59
C ILE A 64 12.12 8.97 -6.36
N VAL A 65 13.27 8.73 -5.73
CA VAL A 65 13.80 7.37 -5.50
C VAL A 65 12.90 6.59 -4.56
N ASP A 66 12.58 7.15 -3.38
CA ASP A 66 11.77 6.43 -2.39
C ASP A 66 10.30 6.34 -2.83
N THR A 67 9.78 7.32 -3.58
CA THR A 67 8.44 7.18 -4.19
C THR A 67 8.42 6.04 -5.21
N ALA A 68 9.43 5.92 -6.06
CA ALA A 68 9.51 4.81 -7.02
C ALA A 68 9.62 3.46 -6.31
N GLU A 69 10.46 3.35 -5.28
CA GLU A 69 10.61 2.11 -4.52
C GLU A 69 9.34 1.75 -3.74
N CYS A 70 8.66 2.75 -3.18
CA CYS A 70 7.35 2.60 -2.54
C CYS A 70 6.32 1.99 -3.51
N ILE A 71 6.24 2.52 -4.75
CA ILE A 71 5.34 2.00 -5.79
C ILE A 71 5.72 0.58 -6.21
N ARG A 72 7.02 0.27 -6.33
CA ARG A 72 7.49 -1.09 -6.66
C ARG A 72 7.14 -2.11 -5.58
N GLN A 73 7.24 -1.74 -4.30
CA GLN A 73 6.79 -2.62 -3.22
C GLN A 73 5.28 -2.84 -3.25
N ILE A 74 4.50 -1.80 -3.54
CA ILE A 74 3.04 -1.94 -3.76
C ILE A 74 2.76 -2.91 -4.90
N GLN A 75 3.42 -2.74 -6.06
CA GLN A 75 3.28 -3.64 -7.21
C GLN A 75 3.60 -5.09 -6.85
N LYS A 76 4.70 -5.31 -6.11
CA LYS A 76 5.11 -6.65 -5.67
C LYS A 76 3.99 -7.33 -4.88
N HIS A 77 3.48 -6.68 -3.83
CA HIS A 77 2.43 -7.27 -3.00
C HIS A 77 1.11 -7.48 -3.75
N ILE A 78 0.74 -6.54 -4.62
CA ILE A 78 -0.45 -6.70 -5.47
C ILE A 78 -0.29 -7.91 -6.38
N ASN A 79 0.85 -8.06 -7.05
CA ASN A 79 1.06 -9.18 -7.98
C ASN A 79 1.16 -10.52 -7.25
N GLU A 80 1.78 -10.58 -6.06
CA GLU A 80 1.81 -11.78 -5.22
C GLU A 80 0.39 -12.27 -4.85
N LEU A 81 -0.54 -11.34 -4.59
CA LEU A 81 -1.92 -11.66 -4.21
C LEU A 81 -2.87 -11.83 -5.42
N ALA A 82 -2.65 -11.06 -6.49
CA ALA A 82 -3.45 -11.06 -7.70
C ALA A 82 -3.19 -12.30 -8.55
N VAL A 83 -1.96 -12.80 -8.62
CA VAL A 83 -1.64 -14.07 -9.31
C VAL A 83 -2.41 -15.23 -8.68
N VAL A 84 -2.68 -15.18 -7.37
CA VAL A 84 -3.49 -16.19 -6.66
C VAL A 84 -4.98 -16.05 -6.95
N SER A 85 -5.46 -14.84 -7.26
CA SER A 85 -6.90 -14.52 -7.25
C SER A 85 -7.51 -14.24 -8.64
N LEU A 86 -6.77 -13.61 -9.55
CA LEU A 86 -7.28 -13.00 -10.77
C LEU A 86 -6.50 -13.37 -12.05
N GLU A 87 -5.35 -14.05 -11.94
CA GLU A 87 -4.43 -14.33 -13.06
C GLU A 87 -3.94 -13.07 -13.81
N GLU A 88 -4.12 -11.88 -13.22
CA GLU A 88 -3.69 -10.60 -13.76
C GLU A 88 -2.55 -10.00 -12.91
N THR A 89 -1.68 -9.25 -13.58
CA THR A 89 -0.59 -8.50 -12.93
C THR A 89 -0.66 -7.03 -13.30
N VAL A 90 -0.31 -6.17 -12.35
CA VAL A 90 -0.15 -4.73 -12.58
C VAL A 90 1.31 -4.38 -12.85
N ASP A 91 1.51 -3.37 -13.71
CA ASP A 91 2.82 -2.76 -13.97
C ASP A 91 2.71 -1.23 -13.87
N TYR A 92 3.41 -0.67 -12.88
CA TYR A 92 3.47 0.76 -12.59
C TYR A 92 4.78 1.41 -13.07
N GLU A 93 5.70 0.69 -13.72
CA GLU A 93 6.91 1.30 -14.27
C GLU A 93 6.61 2.45 -15.25
N PRO A 94 5.59 2.40 -16.13
CA PRO A 94 5.22 3.54 -16.97
C PRO A 94 4.83 4.79 -16.16
N TYR A 95 4.13 4.59 -15.03
CA TYR A 95 3.76 5.68 -14.13
C TYR A 95 5.00 6.26 -13.43
N ILE A 96 5.87 5.40 -12.89
CA ILE A 96 7.13 5.82 -12.28
C ILE A 96 7.95 6.64 -13.28
N TYR A 97 8.12 6.16 -14.50
CA TYR A 97 8.84 6.85 -15.57
C TYR A 97 8.24 8.21 -15.91
N GLN A 98 6.92 8.31 -16.01
CA GLN A 98 6.25 9.60 -16.26
C GLN A 98 6.53 10.62 -15.14
N GLN A 99 6.61 10.16 -13.89
CA GLN A 99 6.89 11.02 -12.73
C GLN A 99 8.36 11.46 -12.66
N THR A 100 9.29 10.74 -13.27
CA THR A 100 10.74 11.06 -13.25
C THR A 100 11.23 11.79 -14.50
N LYS A 101 10.49 11.72 -15.62
CA LYS A 101 10.93 12.17 -16.96
C LYS A 101 11.43 13.62 -17.05
N PHE A 102 10.98 14.50 -16.18
CA PHE A 102 11.25 15.94 -16.25
C PHE A 102 12.04 16.50 -15.06
N VAL A 103 12.72 15.64 -14.30
CA VAL A 103 13.62 16.05 -13.21
C VAL A 103 15.06 15.88 -13.65
#